data_AF-A0A2W6F3B8-F1
#
_entry.id   AF-A0A2W6F3B8-F1
#
_cell.length_a   1.000
_cell.length_b   1.000
_cell.length_c   1.000
_cell.angle_alpha   90.00
_cell.angle_beta   90.00
_cell.angle_gamma   90.00
#
_symmetry.space_group_name_H-M   'P 1'
#
loop_
_entity.id
_entity.type
_entity.pdbx_description
1 polymer ?
#
loop_
_entity_poly.entity_id
_entity_poly.type
_entity_poly.pdbx_seq_one_letter_code
_entity_poly.pdbx_strand_id
1 'polypeptide(L)' 'MRPATLAEVVGQDHLLAPGSPLRRLVEGSSAASVILYGPPGTGKTTLARLVSQATGR' A
#
# COMPACT_ATOMS: atom_id res chain seq x y z
N MET A 1 3.35 6.65 15.69
CA MET A 1 4.15 7.19 14.58
C MET A 1 3.46 6.85 13.26
N ARG A 2 3.53 7.70 12.22
CA ARG A 2 2.97 7.38 10.89
C ARG A 2 4.09 6.80 10.01
N PRO A 3 3.93 5.62 9.41
CA PRO A 3 4.97 5.04 8.57
C PRO A 3 5.31 5.92 7.36
N ALA A 4 6.60 5.98 7.04
CA ALA A 4 7.20 6.72 5.94
C ALA A 4 7.40 5.82 4.70
N THR A 5 7.51 4.51 4.90
CA THR A 5 7.66 3.52 3.82
C THR A 5 6.65 2.38 3.97
N LEU A 6 6.38 1.65 2.88
CA LEU A 6 5.51 0.46 2.91
C LEU A 6 6.07 -0.64 3.84
N ALA A 7 7.39 -0.74 3.99
CA ALA A 7 8.03 -1.71 4.88
C ALA A 7 7.80 -1.44 6.39
N GLU A 8 7.44 -0.21 6.75
CA GLU A 8 7.13 0.17 8.14
C GLU A 8 5.67 -0.09 8.53
N VAL A 9 4.83 -0.55 7.59
CA VAL A 9 3.44 -0.85 7.87
C VAL A 9 3.34 -2.18 8.62
N VAL A 10 2.82 -2.14 9.85
CA VAL A 10 2.67 -3.32 10.71
C VAL A 10 1.27 -3.92 10.56
N GLY A 11 1.17 -5.25 10.54
CA GLY A 11 -0.10 -5.99 10.53
C GLY A 11 -0.80 -6.04 9.17
N GLN A 12 -0.12 -5.62 8.10
CA GLN A 12 -0.62 -5.62 6.73
C GLN A 12 0.29 -6.42 5.78
N ASP A 13 1.04 -7.39 6.31
CA ASP A 13 2.03 -8.16 5.54
C ASP A 13 1.40 -8.88 4.34
N HIS A 14 0.15 -9.33 4.48
CA HIS A 14 -0.62 -9.96 3.41
C HIS A 14 -0.85 -9.03 2.21
N LEU A 15 -0.88 -7.71 2.42
CA LEU A 15 -0.99 -6.72 1.35
C LEU A 15 0.33 -6.55 0.59
N LEU A 16 1.47 -6.90 1.18
CA LEU A 16 2.80 -6.72 0.60
C LEU A 16 3.51 -8.04 0.29
N ALA A 17 2.82 -9.17 0.47
CA ALA A 17 3.32 -10.48 0.12
C ALA A 17 3.66 -10.57 -1.38
N PRO A 18 4.63 -11.42 -1.78
CA PRO A 18 4.94 -11.66 -3.18
C PRO A 18 3.69 -11.98 -4.01
N GLY A 19 3.54 -11.32 -5.16
CA GLY A 19 2.39 -11.49 -6.06
C GLY A 19 1.11 -10.76 -5.65
N SER A 20 1.07 -10.11 -4.49
CA SER A 20 -0.09 -9.32 -4.08
C SER A 20 -0.36 -8.19 -5.09
N PRO A 21 -1.62 -7.75 -5.26
CA PRO A 21 -1.95 -6.64 -6.15
C PRO A 21 -1.17 -5.36 -5.81
N LEU A 22 -1.01 -5.08 -4.52
CA LEU A 22 -0.27 -3.91 -4.03
C LEU A 22 1.23 -4.01 -4.32
N ARG A 23 1.83 -5.20 -4.17
CA ARG A 23 3.24 -5.44 -4.51
C ARG A 23 3.48 -5.20 -6.00
N ARG A 24 2.63 -5.74 -6.87
CA ARG A 24 2.72 -5.57 -8.33
C ARG A 24 2.58 -4.11 -8.77
N LEU A 25 1.74 -3.34 -8.09
CA LEU A 25 1.58 -1.90 -8.33
C LEU A 25 2.86 -1.12 -8.03
N VAL A 26 3.47 -1.41 -6.88
CA VAL A 26 4.71 -0.75 -6.45
C VAL A 26 5.89 -1.17 -7.33
N GLU A 27 5.89 -2.41 -7.85
CA GLU A 27 6.92 -2.95 -8.76
C GLU A 27 6.77 -2.51 -10.22
N GLY A 28 5.80 -1.62 -10.54
CA GLY A 28 5.70 -1.01 -11.86
C GLY A 28 4.78 -1.73 -12.85
N SER A 29 3.91 -2.62 -12.40
CA SER A 29 2.81 -3.09 -13.27
C SER A 29 1.92 -1.90 -13.66
N SER A 30 1.40 -1.93 -14.90
CA SER A 30 0.61 -0.87 -15.53
C SER A 30 -0.41 -0.19 -14.61
N ALA A 31 -0.78 1.04 -14.93
CA ALA A 31 -1.80 1.81 -14.18
C ALA A 31 -2.98 0.94 -13.73
N ALA A 32 -3.12 0.77 -12.42
CA ALA A 32 -4.20 0.01 -11.80
C ALA A 32 -4.84 0.82 -10.67
N SER A 33 -6.17 0.77 -10.60
CA SER A 33 -6.95 1.39 -9.53
C SER A 33 -7.06 0.44 -8.35
N VAL A 34 -6.87 0.97 -7.13
CA VAL A 34 -7.01 0.19 -5.88
C VAL A 34 -8.11 0.79 -5.02
N ILE A 35 -8.97 -0.08 -4.49
CA ILE A 35 -9.91 0.27 -3.44
C ILE A 35 -9.36 -0.29 -2.12
N LEU A 36 -9.13 0.59 -1.15
CA LEU A 36 -8.76 0.20 0.22
C LEU A 36 -10.01 0.21 1.09
N TYR A 37 -10.39 -0.94 1.62
CA TYR A 37 -11.59 -1.11 2.45
C TYR A 37 -11.23 -1.66 3.84
N GLY A 38 -11.98 -1.23 4.86
CA GLY A 38 -11.83 -1.73 6.23
C GLY A 38 -12.27 -0.73 7.31
N PRO A 39 -12.32 -1.15 8.58
CA PRO A 39 -12.75 -0.34 9.74
C PRO A 39 -12.01 1.00 9.88
N PRO A 40 -12.57 2.00 10.59
CA PRO A 40 -11.85 3.25 10.88
C PRO A 40 -10.55 2.97 11.66
N GLY A 41 -9.51 3.76 11.41
CA GLY A 41 -8.21 3.61 12.10
C GLY A 41 -7.27 2.54 11.54
N THR A 42 -7.66 1.73 10.56
CA THR A 42 -6.80 0.66 9.99
C THR A 42 -5.67 1.11 9.07
N GLY A 43 -5.48 2.43 8.88
CA GLY A 43 -4.34 2.95 8.12
C GLY A 43 -4.54 3.05 6.60
N LYS A 44 -5.76 2.89 6.06
CA LYS A 44 -6.06 3.00 4.62
C LYS A 44 -5.47 4.26 3.95
N THR A 45 -5.70 5.43 4.53
CA THR A 45 -5.17 6.70 3.98
C THR A 45 -3.65 6.74 4.03
N THR A 46 -3.04 6.11 5.02
CA THR A 46 -1.58 6.01 5.11
C THR A 46 -1.04 5.06 4.03
N LEU A 47 -1.68 3.90 3.83
CA LEU A 47 -1.34 2.98 2.74
C LEU A 47 -1.45 3.65 1.36
N ALA A 48 -2.56 4.34 1.07
CA ALA A 48 -2.74 5.06 -0.19
C ALA A 48 -1.61 6.07 -0.44
N ARG A 49 -1.25 6.86 0.59
CA ARG A 49 -0.16 7.84 0.52
C ARG A 49 1.18 7.17 0.22
N LEU A 50 1.49 6.05 0.89
CA LEU A 50 2.76 5.35 0.70
C LEU A 50 2.86 4.70 -0.68
N VAL A 51 1.76 4.18 -1.21
CA VAL A 51 1.69 3.59 -2.56
C VAL A 51 1.88 4.66 -3.63
N SER A 52 1.22 5.81 -3.48
CA SER A 52 1.41 6.99 -4.32
C SER A 52 2.89 7.42 -4.34
N GLN A 53 3.51 7.57 -3.16
CA GLN A 53 4.92 7.91 -3.04
C GLN A 53 5.84 6.88 -3.70
N ALA A 54 5.57 5.58 -3.51
CA ALA A 54 6.41 4.52 -4.06
C ALA A 54 6.25 4.36 -5.59
N THR A 55 5.11 4.76 -6.16
CA THR A 55 4.85 4.71 -7.61
C THR A 55 5.16 6.04 -8.33
N GLY A 56 5.58 7.07 -7.60
CA GLY A 56 5.91 8.38 -8.18
C GLY A 56 4.70 9.15 -8.74
N ARG A 57 3.49 8.88 -8.22
CA ARG A 57 2.22 9.46 -8.66
C ARG A 57 1.46 10.07 -7.49
#